data_AF-N0BC85-F1
#
_entry.id   AF-N0BC85-F1
#
_cell.length_a   1.000
_cell.length_b   1.000
_cell.length_c   1.000
_cell.angle_alpha   90.00
_cell.angle_beta   90.00
_cell.angle_gamma   90.00
#
_symmetry.space_group_name_H-M   'P 1'
#
loop_
_entity.id
_entity.type
_entity.pdbx_description
1 polymer ?
#
loop_
_entity_poly.entity_id
_entity_poly.type
_entity_poly.pdbx_seq_one_letter_code
_entity_poly.pdbx_strand_id
1 'polypeptide(L)'
;MTAQAIFETLASKTVLVIPVAVLVTLGILLVRHIALKRAAGRRRSTAQAYSMPVEEDDVGTIVGRIDAAKAADNKAVLADLYLAQALAHQKLGDEKARMAALTSAAGCASLYGPEATHAIARMQLAEAAYSTGDLTSACEHWHLAREAFRASGHAEEHARVEKLMRDNGCPTDWVLTEF
;
A
#
# COMPACT_ATOMS: atom_id res chain seq x y z
N MET A 1 52.41 6.12 -48.87
CA MET A 1 51.92 5.70 -47.55
C MET A 1 50.43 5.91 -47.53
N THR A 2 49.66 4.84 -47.71
CA THR A 2 48.24 4.84 -48.07
C THR A 2 47.37 4.87 -46.81
N ALA A 3 46.33 5.71 -46.82
CA ALA A 3 45.30 5.87 -45.78
C ALA A 3 44.44 4.60 -45.53
N GLN A 4 44.79 3.49 -46.18
CA GLN A 4 44.07 2.23 -46.18
C GLN A 4 44.33 1.41 -44.91
N ALA A 5 45.44 1.66 -44.19
CA ALA A 5 45.81 0.92 -42.98
C ALA A 5 45.12 1.42 -41.69
N ILE A 6 44.48 2.60 -41.70
CA ILE A 6 43.80 3.15 -40.51
C ILE A 6 42.34 2.66 -40.42
N PHE A 7 41.74 2.24 -41.54
CA PHE A 7 40.35 1.78 -41.56
C PHE A 7 40.17 0.31 -41.18
N GLU A 8 41.20 -0.53 -41.33
CA GLU A 8 41.10 -1.97 -41.05
C GLU A 8 41.16 -2.33 -39.56
N THR A 9 41.60 -1.42 -38.68
CA THR A 9 41.62 -1.64 -37.22
C THR A 9 40.30 -1.26 -36.53
N LEU A 10 39.34 -0.67 -37.24
CA LEU A 10 38.02 -0.31 -36.70
C LEU A 10 36.95 -1.39 -36.90
N ALA A 11 37.28 -2.50 -37.59
CA ALA A 11 36.44 -3.68 -37.72
C ALA A 11 36.55 -4.64 -36.51
N SER A 12 36.81 -4.11 -35.32
CA SER A 12 36.80 -4.91 -34.10
C SER A 12 35.37 -5.00 -33.57
N LYS A 13 34.86 -6.24 -33.48
CA LYS A 13 33.54 -6.62 -32.94
C LYS A 13 33.16 -5.89 -31.65
N THR A 14 34.12 -5.32 -30.92
CA THR A 14 33.96 -4.59 -29.65
C THR A 14 33.25 -3.23 -29.76
N VAL A 15 33.35 -2.50 -30.88
CA VAL A 15 32.74 -1.15 -30.99
C VAL A 15 31.21 -1.21 -31.04
N LEU A 16 30.65 -2.30 -31.56
CA LEU A 16 29.20 -2.55 -31.60
C LEU A 16 28.64 -3.11 -30.28
N VAL A 17 29.48 -3.64 -29.39
CA VAL A 17 29.05 -4.25 -28.12
C VAL A 17 28.54 -3.18 -27.14
N ILE A 18 29.19 -2.02 -27.09
CA ILE A 18 28.84 -0.93 -26.17
C ILE A 18 27.43 -0.37 -26.45
N PRO A 19 27.08 0.07 -27.68
CA PRO A 19 25.74 0.59 -27.95
C PRO A 19 24.64 -0.48 -27.79
N VAL A 20 24.94 -1.74 -28.13
CA VAL A 20 24.00 -2.85 -27.92
C VAL A 20 23.76 -3.09 -26.43
N ALA A 21 24.82 -3.09 -25.60
CA ALA A 21 24.71 -3.25 -24.16
C ALA A 21 23.88 -2.10 -23.52
N VAL A 22 24.08 -0.86 -23.96
CA VAL A 22 23.29 0.29 -23.50
C VAL A 22 21.81 0.13 -23.86
N LEU A 23 21.49 -0.25 -25.10
CA LEU A 23 20.10 -0.48 -25.53
C LEU A 23 19.43 -1.62 -24.77
N VAL A 24 20.14 -2.71 -24.52
CA VAL A 24 19.64 -3.83 -23.70
C VAL A 24 19.38 -3.39 -22.27
N THR A 25 20.29 -2.62 -21.67
CA THR A 25 20.13 -2.09 -20.31
C THR A 25 18.94 -1.13 -20.23
N LEU A 26 18.77 -0.26 -21.22
CA LEU A 26 17.64 0.65 -21.31
C LEU A 26 16.31 -0.11 -21.44
N GLY A 27 16.30 -1.18 -22.25
CA GLY A 27 15.17 -2.08 -22.40
C GLY A 27 14.79 -2.77 -21.09
N ILE A 28 15.77 -3.28 -20.35
CA ILE A 28 15.57 -3.90 -19.03
C ILE A 28 15.00 -2.88 -18.03
N LEU A 29 15.53 -1.65 -18.01
CA LEU A 29 15.03 -0.59 -17.14
C LEU A 29 13.59 -0.17 -17.49
N LEU A 30 13.26 -0.08 -18.78
CA LEU A 30 11.89 0.20 -19.25
C LEU A 30 10.92 -0.90 -18.86
N VAL A 31 11.28 -2.17 -19.08
CA VAL A 31 10.46 -3.32 -18.68
C VAL A 31 10.25 -3.34 -17.17
N ARG A 32 11.31 -3.12 -16.39
CA ARG A 32 11.22 -3.01 -14.92
C ARG A 32 10.32 -1.86 -14.49
N HIS A 33 10.43 -0.71 -15.14
CA HIS A 33 9.59 0.45 -14.83
C HIS A 33 8.12 0.19 -15.16
N ILE A 34 7.82 -0.45 -16.30
CA ILE A 34 6.45 -0.84 -16.67
C ILE A 34 5.91 -1.89 -15.69
N ALA A 35 6.71 -2.87 -15.28
CA ALA A 35 6.33 -3.87 -14.29
C ALA A 35 6.00 -3.22 -12.94
N LEU A 36 6.83 -2.27 -12.49
CA LEU A 36 6.59 -1.49 -11.26
C LEU A 36 5.31 -0.64 -11.37
N LYS A 37 5.06 0.01 -12.51
CA LYS A 37 3.81 0.77 -12.74
C LYS A 37 2.58 -0.13 -12.74
N ARG A 38 2.65 -1.31 -13.39
CA ARG A 38 1.56 -2.29 -13.41
C ARG A 38 1.29 -2.87 -12.02
N ALA A 39 2.35 -3.16 -11.26
CA ALA A 39 2.22 -3.58 -9.87
C ALA A 39 1.59 -2.47 -9.01
N ALA A 40 1.99 -1.22 -9.18
CA ALA A 40 1.39 -0.07 -8.49
C ALA A 40 -0.10 0.12 -8.86
N GLY A 41 -0.46 -0.05 -10.14
CA GLY A 41 -1.86 0.01 -10.58
C GLY A 41 -2.73 -1.12 -10.01
N ARG A 42 -2.17 -2.34 -9.95
CA ARG A 42 -2.84 -3.49 -9.31
C ARG A 42 -2.99 -3.31 -7.79
N ARG A 43 -2.00 -2.70 -7.12
CA ARG A 43 -2.04 -2.34 -5.69
C ARG A 43 -3.15 -1.31 -5.39
N ARG A 44 -3.19 -0.21 -6.16
CA ARG A 44 -4.24 0.81 -6.06
C ARG A 44 -5.66 0.23 -6.22
N SER A 45 -5.83 -0.73 -7.12
CA SER A 45 -7.08 -1.47 -7.31
C SER A 45 -7.48 -2.29 -6.09
N THR A 46 -6.55 -2.93 -5.39
CA THR A 46 -6.86 -3.69 -4.18
C THR A 46 -7.26 -2.78 -3.03
N ALA A 47 -6.54 -1.68 -2.78
CA ALA A 47 -6.89 -0.71 -1.75
C ALA A 47 -8.29 -0.10 -1.97
N GLN A 48 -8.56 0.27 -3.22
CA GLN A 48 -9.80 0.92 -3.61
C GLN A 48 -10.99 -0.06 -3.62
N ALA A 49 -10.75 -1.36 -3.74
CA ALA A 49 -11.78 -2.38 -3.60
C ALA A 49 -12.31 -2.53 -2.15
N TYR A 50 -11.59 -1.98 -1.16
CA TYR A 50 -12.01 -2.00 0.25
C TYR A 50 -12.37 -0.60 0.79
N SER A 51 -12.26 0.46 0.00
CA SER A 51 -12.61 1.81 0.44
C SER A 51 -14.11 2.07 0.31
N MET A 52 -14.78 2.31 1.43
CA MET A 52 -16.13 2.91 1.45
C MET A 52 -16.05 4.43 1.18
N PRO A 53 -17.11 5.05 0.63
CA PRO A 53 -17.13 6.48 0.39
C PRO A 53 -17.04 7.25 1.72
N VAL A 54 -15.97 8.02 1.88
CA VAL A 54 -15.78 8.96 2.99
C VAL A 54 -15.98 10.37 2.42
N GLU A 55 -16.77 11.20 3.11
CA GLU A 55 -17.03 12.58 2.67
C GLU A 55 -15.72 13.37 2.52
N GLU A 56 -15.64 14.16 1.46
CA GLU A 56 -14.42 14.86 1.04
C GLU A 56 -14.20 16.16 1.84
N ASP A 57 -13.66 16.04 3.03
CA ASP A 57 -13.16 17.19 3.80
C ASP A 57 -11.65 17.41 3.57
N ASP A 58 -11.21 18.67 3.63
CA ASP A 58 -9.78 18.99 3.69
C ASP A 58 -9.18 18.57 5.05
N VAL A 59 -7.87 18.36 5.09
CA VAL A 59 -7.17 17.89 6.30
C VAL A 59 -7.41 18.80 7.51
N GLY A 60 -7.49 20.12 7.32
CA GLY A 60 -7.68 21.08 8.41
C GLY A 60 -9.06 20.93 9.06
N THR A 61 -10.10 20.80 8.25
CA THR A 61 -11.46 20.51 8.75
C THR A 61 -11.52 19.20 9.53
N ILE A 62 -10.89 18.14 9.01
CA ILE A 62 -10.87 16.84 9.68
C ILE A 62 -10.13 16.93 11.03
N VAL A 63 -8.98 17.61 11.08
CA VAL A 63 -8.23 17.83 12.33
C VAL A 63 -9.08 18.56 13.36
N GLY A 64 -9.79 19.62 12.97
CA GLY A 64 -10.70 20.33 13.87
C GLY A 64 -11.80 19.42 14.44
N ARG A 65 -12.35 18.52 13.63
CA ARG A 65 -13.35 17.51 14.06
C ARG A 65 -12.75 16.48 15.02
N ILE A 66 -11.50 16.03 14.77
CA ILE A 66 -10.77 15.12 15.66
C ILE A 66 -10.56 15.79 17.02
N ASP A 67 -10.11 17.04 17.05
CA ASP A 67 -9.86 17.76 18.29
C ASP A 67 -11.15 17.99 19.08
N ALA A 68 -12.26 18.32 18.40
CA ALA A 68 -13.57 18.41 19.03
C ALA A 68 -14.05 17.06 19.59
N ALA A 69 -13.88 15.97 18.85
CA ALA A 69 -14.25 14.63 19.30
C ALA A 69 -13.41 14.17 20.51
N LYS A 70 -12.10 14.49 20.53
CA LYS A 70 -11.23 14.26 21.69
C LYS A 70 -11.67 15.05 22.91
N ALA A 71 -11.96 16.35 22.73
CA ALA A 71 -12.43 17.20 23.82
C ALA A 71 -13.76 16.73 24.41
N ALA A 72 -14.62 16.13 23.59
CA ALA A 72 -15.90 15.54 24.00
C ALA A 72 -15.79 14.08 24.51
N ASP A 73 -14.60 13.49 24.58
CA ASP A 73 -14.34 12.06 24.85
C ASP A 73 -15.17 11.09 23.98
N ASN A 74 -15.54 11.52 22.76
CA ASN A 74 -16.34 10.72 21.84
C ASN A 74 -15.45 9.77 21.04
N LYS A 75 -15.01 8.69 21.70
CA LYS A 75 -14.07 7.72 21.13
C LYS A 75 -14.64 6.93 19.94
N ALA A 76 -15.95 6.75 19.89
CA ALA A 76 -16.62 5.98 18.84
C ALA A 76 -16.42 6.60 17.45
N VAL A 77 -16.41 7.93 17.34
CA VAL A 77 -16.27 8.63 16.05
C VAL A 77 -14.81 8.88 15.65
N LEU A 78 -13.85 8.74 16.59
CA LEU A 78 -12.44 9.02 16.31
C LEU A 78 -11.85 8.09 15.25
N ALA A 79 -12.27 6.82 15.24
CA ALA A 79 -11.80 5.85 14.26
C ALA A 79 -12.07 6.30 12.82
N ASP A 80 -13.32 6.70 12.54
CA ASP A 80 -13.73 7.13 11.19
C ASP A 80 -13.09 8.45 10.80
N LEU A 81 -12.93 9.38 11.75
CA LEU A 81 -12.26 10.65 11.51
C LEU A 81 -10.77 10.46 11.18
N TYR A 82 -10.07 9.55 11.86
CA TYR A 82 -8.69 9.23 11.51
C TYR A 82 -8.58 8.51 10.16
N LEU A 83 -9.54 7.64 9.81
CA LEU A 83 -9.58 7.03 8.48
C LEU A 83 -9.80 8.09 7.39
N ALA A 84 -10.70 9.06 7.62
CA ALA A 84 -10.89 10.20 6.72
C ALA A 84 -9.61 11.02 6.57
N GLN A 85 -8.92 11.29 7.68
CA GLN A 85 -7.64 12.01 7.67
C GLN A 85 -6.58 11.26 6.84
N ALA A 86 -6.50 9.93 6.97
CA ALA A 86 -5.59 9.12 6.19
C ALA A 86 -5.86 9.23 4.67
N LEU A 87 -7.14 9.15 4.27
CA LEU A 87 -7.53 9.30 2.86
C LEU A 87 -7.22 10.71 2.33
N ALA A 88 -7.40 11.75 3.15
CA ALA A 88 -7.04 13.11 2.80
C ALA A 88 -5.51 13.25 2.59
N HIS A 89 -4.68 12.71 3.48
CA HIS A 89 -3.23 12.68 3.31
C HIS A 89 -2.78 11.85 2.10
N GLN A 90 -3.49 10.76 1.77
CA GLN A 90 -3.23 9.98 0.55
C GLN A 90 -3.40 10.84 -0.71
N LYS A 91 -4.45 11.68 -0.78
CA LYS A 91 -4.67 12.59 -1.92
C LYS A 91 -3.55 13.62 -2.06
N LEU A 92 -2.99 14.07 -0.93
CA LEU A 92 -1.87 15.01 -0.88
C LEU A 92 -0.50 14.36 -1.15
N GLY A 93 -0.43 13.02 -1.17
CA GLY A 93 0.83 12.28 -1.29
C GLY A 93 1.70 12.32 -0.03
N ASP A 94 1.15 12.74 1.12
CA ASP A 94 1.85 12.74 2.40
C ASP A 94 1.74 11.35 3.05
N GLU A 95 2.60 10.43 2.61
CA GLU A 95 2.58 9.04 3.08
C GLU A 95 2.87 8.93 4.57
N LYS A 96 3.74 9.79 5.13
CA LYS A 96 4.08 9.75 6.55
C LYS A 96 2.86 10.09 7.41
N ALA A 97 2.15 11.17 7.08
CA ALA A 97 0.95 11.57 7.82
C ALA A 97 -0.21 10.58 7.60
N ARG A 98 -0.35 10.04 6.38
CA ARG A 98 -1.30 8.98 6.08
C ARG A 98 -1.09 7.77 6.98
N MET A 99 0.14 7.27 7.09
CA MET A 99 0.44 6.09 7.93
C MET A 99 0.16 6.34 9.41
N ALA A 100 0.50 7.53 9.93
CA ALA A 100 0.18 7.89 11.31
C ALA A 100 -1.34 7.93 11.58
N ALA A 101 -2.11 8.47 10.63
CA ALA A 101 -3.56 8.49 10.71
C ALA A 101 -4.17 7.08 10.61
N LEU A 102 -3.66 6.21 9.72
CA LEU A 102 -4.11 4.81 9.62
C LEU A 102 -3.86 4.02 10.89
N THR A 103 -2.68 4.16 11.51
CA THR A 103 -2.40 3.51 12.80
C THR A 103 -3.35 3.99 13.89
N SER A 104 -3.64 5.30 13.93
CA SER A 104 -4.61 5.87 14.87
C SER A 104 -6.03 5.35 14.62
N ALA A 105 -6.45 5.26 13.35
CA ALA A 105 -7.74 4.72 12.95
C ALA A 105 -7.88 3.25 13.39
N ALA A 106 -6.87 2.42 13.09
CA ALA A 106 -6.86 1.01 13.45
C ALA A 106 -6.91 0.81 14.98
N GLY A 107 -6.11 1.56 15.74
CA GLY A 107 -6.06 1.46 17.20
C GLY A 107 -7.34 1.97 17.89
N CYS A 108 -7.92 3.07 17.41
CA CYS A 108 -9.22 3.54 17.91
C CYS A 108 -10.33 2.54 17.55
N ALA A 109 -10.34 2.02 16.33
CA ALA A 109 -11.37 1.10 15.87
C ALA A 109 -11.34 -0.23 16.62
N SER A 110 -10.16 -0.79 16.94
CA SER A 110 -10.08 -2.05 17.70
C SER A 110 -10.62 -1.96 19.12
N LEU A 111 -10.66 -0.76 19.71
CA LEU A 111 -11.08 -0.56 21.09
C LEU A 111 -12.50 -0.02 21.21
N TYR A 112 -12.89 0.89 20.32
CA TYR A 112 -14.09 1.72 20.50
C TYR A 112 -14.90 1.95 19.23
N GLY A 113 -14.33 1.65 18.05
CA GLY A 113 -14.92 2.03 16.78
C GLY A 113 -15.54 0.85 16.03
N PRO A 114 -16.09 1.11 14.82
CA PRO A 114 -16.67 0.05 14.01
C PRO A 114 -15.61 -0.95 13.52
N GLU A 115 -15.94 -2.24 13.58
CA GLU A 115 -15.10 -3.32 13.04
C GLU A 115 -14.78 -3.12 11.55
N ALA A 116 -15.72 -2.58 10.76
CA ALA A 116 -15.49 -2.26 9.35
C ALA A 116 -14.36 -1.24 9.18
N THR A 117 -14.32 -0.19 10.02
CA THR A 117 -13.25 0.83 10.01
C THR A 117 -11.92 0.22 10.43
N HIS A 118 -11.93 -0.68 11.43
CA HIS A 118 -10.73 -1.44 11.80
C HIS A 118 -10.19 -2.23 10.61
N ALA A 119 -11.06 -2.97 9.93
CA ALA A 119 -10.70 -3.80 8.78
C ALA A 119 -10.10 -2.96 7.64
N ILE A 120 -10.72 -1.84 7.28
CA ILE A 120 -10.25 -0.96 6.21
C ILE A 120 -8.89 -0.36 6.55
N ALA A 121 -8.71 0.15 7.77
CA ALA A 121 -7.44 0.72 8.19
C ALA A 121 -6.32 -0.33 8.14
N ARG A 122 -6.59 -1.56 8.63
CA ARG A 122 -5.65 -2.69 8.56
C ARG A 122 -5.33 -3.07 7.11
N MET A 123 -6.29 -3.10 6.20
CA MET A 123 -6.02 -3.38 4.78
C MET A 123 -5.08 -2.36 4.14
N GLN A 124 -5.23 -1.08 4.46
CA GLN A 124 -4.32 -0.05 3.93
C GLN A 124 -2.91 -0.13 4.53
N LEU A 125 -2.79 -0.42 5.83
CA LEU A 125 -1.50 -0.67 6.47
C LEU A 125 -0.82 -1.91 5.87
N ALA A 126 -1.57 -2.97 5.61
CA ALA A 126 -1.07 -4.18 4.97
C ALA A 126 -0.53 -3.89 3.56
N GLU A 127 -1.25 -3.09 2.78
CA GLU A 127 -0.80 -2.69 1.45
C GLU A 127 0.51 -1.88 1.53
N ALA A 128 0.62 -0.94 2.47
CA ALA A 128 1.82 -0.15 2.67
C ALA A 128 3.02 -1.06 3.01
N ALA A 129 2.87 -1.98 3.97
CA ALA A 129 3.89 -2.95 4.34
C ALA A 129 4.28 -3.88 3.17
N TYR A 130 3.30 -4.43 2.47
CA TYR A 130 3.54 -5.26 1.30
C TYR A 130 4.29 -4.50 0.20
N SER A 131 3.98 -3.20 0.04
CA SER A 131 4.59 -2.37 -1.00
C SER A 131 6.10 -2.15 -0.79
N THR A 132 6.56 -2.18 0.45
CA THR A 132 7.96 -2.04 0.86
C THR A 132 8.68 -3.39 0.97
N GLY A 133 7.99 -4.50 0.72
CA GLY A 133 8.53 -5.86 0.81
C GLY A 133 8.47 -6.47 2.21
N ASP A 134 7.81 -5.81 3.16
CA ASP A 134 7.57 -6.34 4.50
C ASP A 134 6.33 -7.25 4.50
N LEU A 135 6.55 -8.50 4.08
CA LEU A 135 5.48 -9.50 4.01
C LEU A 135 4.97 -9.90 5.40
N THR A 136 5.84 -9.89 6.43
CA THR A 136 5.48 -10.22 7.81
C THR A 136 4.40 -9.26 8.31
N SER A 137 4.69 -7.96 8.30
CA SER A 137 3.73 -6.94 8.74
C SER A 137 2.48 -6.93 7.85
N ALA A 138 2.62 -7.17 6.54
CA ALA A 138 1.46 -7.28 5.65
C ALA A 138 0.52 -8.43 6.05
N CYS A 139 1.06 -9.62 6.34
CA CYS A 139 0.28 -10.76 6.79
C CYS A 139 -0.40 -10.48 8.12
N GLU A 140 0.29 -9.91 9.11
CA GLU A 140 -0.30 -9.52 10.40
C GLU A 140 -1.51 -8.60 10.22
N HIS A 141 -1.36 -7.57 9.40
CA HIS A 141 -2.46 -6.66 9.09
C HIS A 141 -3.61 -7.34 8.34
N TRP A 142 -3.33 -8.25 7.40
CA TRP A 142 -4.38 -9.02 6.73
C TRP A 142 -5.13 -9.96 7.67
N HIS A 143 -4.45 -10.60 8.64
CA HIS A 143 -5.12 -11.41 9.66
C HIS A 143 -6.15 -10.60 10.45
N LEU A 144 -5.75 -9.42 10.90
CA LEU A 144 -6.61 -8.52 11.66
C LEU A 144 -7.79 -7.99 10.82
N ALA A 145 -7.51 -7.63 9.56
CA ALA A 145 -8.57 -7.23 8.65
C ALA A 145 -9.57 -8.36 8.38
N ARG A 146 -9.08 -9.59 8.16
CA ARG A 146 -9.91 -10.79 7.98
C ARG A 146 -10.84 -10.98 9.18
N GLU A 147 -10.30 -10.93 10.40
CA GLU A 147 -11.10 -11.12 11.61
C GLU A 147 -12.17 -10.04 11.79
N ALA A 148 -11.83 -8.79 11.53
CA ALA A 148 -12.77 -7.68 11.63
C ALA A 148 -13.85 -7.70 10.52
N PHE A 149 -13.51 -8.10 9.28
CA PHE A 149 -14.52 -8.33 8.23
C PHE A 149 -15.48 -9.48 8.60
N ARG A 150 -14.97 -10.55 9.22
CA ARG A 150 -15.82 -11.62 9.76
C ARG A 150 -16.74 -11.10 10.86
N ALA A 151 -16.21 -10.35 11.81
CA ALA A 151 -16.96 -9.82 12.96
C ALA A 151 -18.06 -8.84 12.53
N SER A 152 -17.81 -8.06 11.47
CA SER A 152 -18.77 -7.10 10.91
C SER A 152 -19.74 -7.67 9.87
N GLY A 153 -19.66 -8.97 9.55
CA GLY A 153 -20.56 -9.62 8.58
C GLY A 153 -20.24 -9.35 7.10
N HIS A 154 -19.10 -8.76 6.79
CA HIS A 154 -18.62 -8.47 5.43
C HIS A 154 -18.00 -9.73 4.80
N ALA A 155 -18.85 -10.70 4.45
CA ALA A 155 -18.43 -12.05 4.04
C ALA A 155 -17.64 -12.06 2.71
N GLU A 156 -17.95 -11.17 1.77
CA GLU A 156 -17.21 -11.09 0.52
C GLU A 156 -15.80 -10.55 0.73
N GLU A 157 -15.66 -9.47 1.49
CA GLU A 157 -14.39 -8.87 1.87
C GLU A 157 -13.53 -9.88 2.63
N HIS A 158 -14.12 -10.60 3.60
CA HIS A 158 -13.46 -11.69 4.31
C HIS A 158 -12.86 -12.71 3.35
N ALA A 159 -13.65 -13.24 2.41
CA ALA A 159 -13.20 -14.22 1.43
C ALA A 159 -12.10 -13.67 0.51
N ARG A 160 -12.17 -12.38 0.15
CA ARG A 160 -11.13 -11.70 -0.64
C ARG A 160 -9.81 -11.60 0.13
N VAL A 161 -9.85 -11.27 1.43
CA VAL A 161 -8.64 -11.22 2.27
C VAL A 161 -8.04 -12.61 2.47
N GLU A 162 -8.86 -13.64 2.70
CA GLU A 162 -8.37 -15.02 2.81
C GLU A 162 -7.65 -15.49 1.53
N LYS A 163 -8.23 -15.17 0.37
CA LYS A 163 -7.59 -15.47 -0.92
C LYS A 163 -6.27 -14.72 -1.05
N LEU A 164 -6.24 -13.43 -0.72
CA LEU A 164 -5.04 -12.60 -0.79
C LEU A 164 -3.91 -13.16 0.09
N MET A 165 -4.23 -13.55 1.32
CA MET A 165 -3.29 -14.17 2.25
C MET A 165 -2.73 -15.49 1.71
N ARG A 166 -3.60 -16.36 1.18
CA ARG A 166 -3.20 -17.64 0.57
C ARG A 166 -2.28 -17.43 -0.63
N ASP A 167 -2.64 -16.49 -1.51
CA ASP A 167 -1.88 -16.19 -2.72
C ASP A 167 -0.48 -15.62 -2.41
N ASN A 168 -0.30 -15.01 -1.23
CA ASN A 168 0.97 -14.47 -0.76
C ASN A 168 1.70 -15.35 0.27
N GLY A 169 1.18 -16.55 0.56
CA GLY A 169 1.82 -17.51 1.46
C GLY A 169 1.79 -17.11 2.94
N CYS A 170 0.81 -16.32 3.37
CA CYS A 170 0.64 -16.02 4.80
C CYS A 170 0.22 -17.28 5.58
N PRO A 171 0.83 -17.55 6.74
CA PRO A 171 0.39 -18.61 7.65
C PRO A 171 -1.08 -18.45 8.02
N THR A 172 -1.90 -19.50 7.99
CA THR A 172 -3.33 -19.38 8.34
C THR A 172 -3.60 -19.55 9.83
N ASP A 173 -2.64 -20.11 10.56
CA ASP A 173 -2.62 -20.47 11.98
C ASP A 173 -1.79 -19.50 12.84
N TRP A 174 -1.46 -18.31 12.30
CA TRP A 174 -0.69 -17.30 13.03
C TRP A 174 -1.41 -16.91 14.33
N VAL A 175 -0.80 -17.26 15.47
CA VAL A 175 -1.20 -16.74 16.78
C VAL A 175 -0.58 -15.36 16.92
N LEU A 176 -1.40 -14.32 16.89
CA LEU A 176 -0.92 -12.95 17.02
C LEU A 176 -0.47 -12.75 18.47
N THR A 177 0.85 -12.71 18.70
CA THR A 177 1.40 -12.76 20.06
C THR A 177 1.51 -11.40 20.74
N GLU A 178 1.41 -10.27 20.02
CA GLU A 178 1.54 -8.93 20.63
C GLU A 178 0.55 -7.92 19.99
N PHE A 179 -0.34 -7.36 20.81
CA PHE A 179 -1.17 -6.18 20.53
C PHE A 179 -1.20 -5.25 21.74
#